data_AF-A0A6A6JIQ6-F1
#
_entry.id   AF-A0A6A6JIQ6-F1
#
_cell.length_a   1.000
_cell.length_b   1.000
_cell.length_c   1.000
_cell.angle_alpha   90.00
_cell.angle_beta   90.00
_cell.angle_gamma   90.00
#
_symmetry.space_group_name_H-M   'P 1'
#
loop_
_entity.id
_entity.type
_entity.pdbx_description
1 polymer ?
#
loop_
_entity_poly.entity_id
_entity_poly.type
_entity_poly.pdbx_seq_one_letter_code
_entity_poly.pdbx_strand_id
1 'polypeptide(L)'
;MLKTLDFNSDQPGTILSTLLAAKPTRLERLCLATTKSETRWTSPNVPKAKNHLKQITTLSLHGANLSEENTTSSLISILDFGSITSLTLSKCIGLPEFCTQLSTTFAEVGLRLRHLTVLPDRGDERSSGPMHSLLQLCGNLQSLHLSVNGDVRGAEAKFLLELPQLRDSLCSLSYHQGGGRHGVDDNDVLGHEMVMEILARFPRLTQFGYNIARQNLDEPDPSFLHQLSQSLPSDLRILHLSYTTVRYEGPQHASYITLHNLKFATALFECCHKTKPNLKYLVLGTHGGGLVSGHGRTERVYQRQHCYVKGFQGTTGQPGSIVAIPISNSQLAGMDPEAAEILNFDPNGYWRGRSPGRFHD
;
A
#
# COMPACT_ATOMS: atom_id res chain seq x y z
N MET A 1 -10.44 14.89 -24.85
CA MET A 1 -11.57 14.43 -24.02
C MET A 1 -11.00 13.82 -22.74
N LEU A 2 -11.45 14.25 -21.56
CA LEU A 2 -10.77 13.98 -20.30
C LEU A 2 -11.21 12.63 -19.69
N LYS A 3 -10.31 11.65 -19.61
CA LYS A 3 -10.54 10.35 -18.95
C LYS A 3 -10.14 10.32 -17.48
N THR A 4 -9.23 11.22 -17.10
CA THR A 4 -8.55 11.23 -15.82
C THR A 4 -8.60 12.62 -15.24
N LEU A 5 -8.88 12.69 -13.95
CA LEU A 5 -8.87 13.95 -13.24
C LEU A 5 -8.24 13.79 -11.86
N ASP A 6 -7.15 14.51 -11.66
CA ASP A 6 -6.38 14.56 -10.41
C ASP A 6 -6.38 16.00 -9.90
N PHE A 7 -6.94 16.21 -8.72
CA PHE A 7 -6.94 17.50 -8.07
C PHE A 7 -6.17 17.49 -6.77
N ASN A 8 -5.45 18.59 -6.55
CA ASN A 8 -4.94 18.98 -5.25
C ASN A 8 -5.60 20.30 -4.86
N SER A 9 -6.48 20.29 -3.85
CA SER A 9 -7.21 21.49 -3.46
C SER A 9 -7.61 21.46 -1.99
N ASP A 10 -7.60 22.65 -1.39
CA ASP A 10 -8.16 22.89 -0.05
C ASP A 10 -9.71 22.86 -0.06
N GLN A 11 -10.35 22.79 -1.23
CA GLN A 11 -11.81 22.75 -1.39
C GLN A 11 -12.28 21.65 -2.37
N PRO A 12 -12.14 20.37 -2.01
CA PRO A 12 -12.58 19.24 -2.85
C PRO A 12 -14.09 19.22 -3.10
N GLY A 13 -14.91 19.73 -2.17
CA GLY A 13 -16.36 19.88 -2.37
C GLY A 13 -16.72 20.82 -3.53
N THR A 14 -16.01 21.95 -3.67
CA THR A 14 -16.20 22.89 -4.80
C THR A 14 -15.87 22.23 -6.13
N ILE A 15 -14.81 21.42 -6.16
CA ILE A 15 -14.41 20.65 -7.34
C ILE A 15 -15.49 19.64 -7.71
N LEU A 16 -16.00 18.88 -6.74
CA LEU A 16 -17.05 17.90 -6.99
C LEU A 16 -18.32 18.58 -7.51
N SER A 17 -18.70 19.73 -6.93
CA SER A 17 -19.80 20.56 -7.44
C SER A 17 -19.59 21.00 -8.89
N THR A 18 -18.37 21.45 -9.22
CA THR A 18 -18.01 21.89 -10.58
C THR A 18 -18.08 20.72 -11.57
N LEU A 19 -17.59 19.55 -11.17
CA LEU A 19 -17.69 18.33 -11.97
C LEU A 19 -19.13 17.92 -12.24
N LEU A 20 -19.98 17.99 -11.21
CA LEU A 20 -21.39 17.66 -11.33
C LEU A 20 -22.13 18.61 -12.27
N ALA A 21 -21.79 19.90 -12.23
CA ALA A 21 -22.30 20.89 -13.18
C ALA A 21 -21.84 20.61 -14.62
N ALA A 22 -20.57 20.20 -14.80
CA ALA A 22 -20.00 19.88 -16.10
C ALA A 22 -20.51 18.57 -16.72
N LYS A 23 -21.07 17.65 -15.91
CA LYS A 23 -21.59 16.34 -16.34
C LYS A 23 -20.64 15.60 -17.29
N PRO A 24 -19.39 15.33 -16.89
CA PRO A 24 -18.45 14.62 -17.76
C PRO A 24 -19.02 13.22 -18.05
N THR A 25 -19.02 12.80 -19.31
CA THR A 25 -19.58 11.50 -19.74
C THR A 25 -18.53 10.40 -19.90
N ARG A 26 -17.23 10.73 -19.79
CA ARG A 26 -16.10 9.80 -20.00
C ARG A 26 -15.06 9.80 -18.89
N LEU A 27 -15.39 10.38 -17.73
CA LEU A 27 -14.47 10.44 -16.60
C LEU A 27 -14.40 9.07 -15.90
N GLU A 28 -13.36 8.29 -16.17
CA GLU A 28 -13.19 6.93 -15.63
C GLU A 28 -12.40 6.92 -14.31
N ARG A 29 -11.55 7.93 -14.10
CA ARG A 29 -10.58 7.99 -13.00
C ARG A 29 -10.65 9.32 -12.27
N LEU A 30 -10.92 9.29 -10.96
CA LEU A 30 -11.05 10.48 -10.11
C LEU A 30 -10.13 10.39 -8.89
N CYS A 31 -9.25 11.38 -8.73
CA CYS A 31 -8.43 11.56 -7.54
C CYS A 31 -8.76 12.90 -6.87
N LEU A 32 -9.14 12.84 -5.61
CA LEU A 32 -9.45 14.00 -4.76
C LEU A 32 -8.44 14.02 -3.62
N ALA A 33 -7.43 14.89 -3.72
CA ALA A 33 -6.44 15.08 -2.68
C ALA A 33 -6.59 16.45 -2.00
N THR A 34 -6.50 16.46 -0.67
CA THR A 34 -6.38 17.69 0.11
C THR A 34 -4.94 17.87 0.59
N THR A 35 -4.48 19.12 0.58
CA THR A 35 -3.16 19.49 1.11
C THR A 35 -3.16 19.71 2.62
N LYS A 36 -4.34 19.92 3.21
CA LYS A 36 -4.50 20.22 4.63
C LYS A 36 -5.36 19.13 5.28
N SER A 37 -4.82 18.44 6.27
CA SER A 37 -5.55 17.46 7.07
C SER A 37 -6.77 18.06 7.80
N GLU A 38 -6.78 19.38 7.99
CA GLU A 38 -7.83 20.11 8.72
C GLU A 38 -8.87 20.79 7.80
N THR A 39 -8.69 20.79 6.47
CA THR A 39 -9.70 21.38 5.59
C THR A 39 -10.95 20.53 5.61
N ARG A 40 -11.99 21.05 6.28
CA ARG A 40 -13.34 20.49 6.26
C ARG A 40 -13.75 20.31 4.81
N TRP A 41 -14.08 19.08 4.45
CA TRP A 41 -14.85 18.83 3.24
C TRP A 41 -16.21 19.46 3.46
N THR A 42 -16.40 20.69 2.97
CA THR A 42 -17.72 21.27 2.93
C THR A 42 -18.55 20.40 2.00
N SER A 43 -19.62 19.81 2.54
CA SER A 43 -20.55 19.01 1.76
C SER A 43 -20.91 19.81 0.51
N PRO A 44 -20.65 19.28 -0.70
CA PRO A 44 -20.99 19.99 -1.90
C PRO A 44 -22.49 20.24 -1.88
N ASN A 45 -22.90 21.47 -2.18
CA ASN A 45 -24.31 21.84 -2.19
C ASN A 45 -24.96 21.24 -3.44
N VAL A 46 -25.14 19.92 -3.43
CA VAL A 46 -25.54 19.13 -4.60
C VAL A 46 -27.05 18.95 -4.57
N PRO A 47 -27.78 19.45 -5.58
CA PRO A 47 -29.22 19.20 -5.67
C PRO A 47 -29.47 17.73 -5.98
N LYS A 48 -29.91 16.92 -4.98
CA LYS A 48 -30.46 15.54 -5.08
C LYS A 48 -29.97 14.68 -6.29
N ALA A 49 -28.68 14.76 -6.61
CA ALA A 49 -28.13 14.24 -7.85
C ALA A 49 -27.63 12.81 -7.62
N LYS A 50 -28.53 11.83 -7.71
CA LYS A 50 -28.17 10.42 -7.53
C LYS A 50 -27.36 9.90 -8.73
N ASN A 51 -26.21 9.32 -8.45
CA ASN A 51 -25.36 8.57 -9.38
C ASN A 51 -25.03 9.34 -10.67
N HIS A 52 -24.47 10.55 -10.53
CA HIS A 52 -24.10 11.36 -11.70
C HIS A 52 -22.80 10.92 -12.36
N LEU A 53 -21.92 10.23 -11.62
CA LEU A 53 -20.60 9.84 -12.09
C LEU A 53 -20.45 8.32 -12.17
N LYS A 54 -21.43 7.65 -12.81
CA LYS A 54 -21.51 6.17 -12.92
C LYS A 54 -20.36 5.52 -13.68
N GLN A 55 -19.63 6.29 -14.49
CA GLN A 55 -18.52 5.76 -15.28
C GLN A 55 -17.20 5.69 -14.50
N ILE A 56 -17.13 6.20 -13.27
CA ILE A 56 -15.90 6.19 -12.48
C ILE A 56 -15.62 4.75 -12.02
N THR A 57 -14.52 4.17 -12.49
CA THR A 57 -14.05 2.84 -12.10
C THR A 57 -12.89 2.92 -11.10
N THR A 58 -12.17 4.04 -11.05
CA THR A 58 -11.07 4.24 -10.10
C THR A 58 -11.23 5.52 -9.30
N LEU A 59 -11.25 5.37 -7.97
CA LEU A 59 -11.39 6.45 -7.02
C LEU A 59 -10.19 6.49 -6.06
N SER A 60 -9.56 7.65 -5.94
CA SER A 60 -8.55 7.90 -4.90
C SER A 60 -8.96 9.11 -4.06
N LEU A 61 -9.06 8.90 -2.75
CA LEU A 61 -9.33 9.93 -1.76
C LEU A 61 -8.08 10.08 -0.88
N HIS A 62 -7.50 11.28 -0.86
CA HIS A 62 -6.34 11.60 -0.04
C HIS A 62 -6.63 12.76 0.90
N GLY A 63 -6.42 12.58 2.21
CA GLY A 63 -6.63 13.63 3.21
C GLY A 63 -8.10 14.02 3.41
N ALA A 64 -9.05 13.18 2.97
CA ALA A 64 -10.47 13.49 3.06
C ALA A 64 -11.01 13.33 4.48
N ASN A 65 -11.86 14.26 4.94
CA ASN A 65 -12.63 14.07 6.17
C ASN A 65 -13.95 13.34 5.87
N LEU A 66 -13.98 12.03 6.13
CA LEU A 66 -15.10 11.12 5.93
C LEU A 66 -15.92 10.89 7.21
N SER A 67 -15.49 11.47 8.35
CA SER A 67 -16.22 11.37 9.63
C SER A 67 -17.56 12.13 9.62
N GLU A 68 -17.70 13.13 8.74
CA GLU A 68 -18.91 13.91 8.63
C GLU A 68 -19.96 13.13 7.83
N GLU A 69 -21.08 12.77 8.46
CA GLU A 69 -22.17 11.99 7.85
C GLU A 69 -22.63 12.56 6.51
N ASN A 70 -22.71 13.89 6.41
CA ASN A 70 -23.08 14.59 5.18
C ASN A 70 -22.07 14.36 4.05
N THR A 71 -20.78 14.29 4.36
CA THR A 71 -19.72 14.07 3.36
C THR A 71 -19.79 12.67 2.79
N THR A 72 -19.86 11.65 3.64
CA THR A 72 -19.94 10.25 3.20
C THR A 72 -21.24 9.98 2.46
N SER A 73 -22.38 10.44 2.99
CA SER A 73 -23.68 10.30 2.32
C SER A 73 -23.70 11.00 0.96
N SER A 74 -23.08 12.18 0.85
CA SER A 74 -22.97 12.89 -0.42
C SER A 74 -22.12 12.12 -1.42
N LEU A 75 -20.94 11.63 -1.02
CA LEU A 75 -20.08 10.83 -1.88
C LEU A 75 -20.79 9.57 -2.40
N ILE A 76 -21.45 8.83 -1.51
CA ILE A 76 -22.23 7.63 -1.86
C ILE A 76 -23.39 7.97 -2.79
N SER A 77 -24.02 9.14 -2.63
CA SER A 77 -25.11 9.56 -3.51
C SER A 77 -24.62 9.99 -4.90
N ILE A 78 -23.40 10.52 -5.00
CA ILE A 78 -22.85 11.08 -6.24
C ILE A 78 -22.16 9.99 -7.09
N LEU A 79 -21.46 9.09 -6.43
CA LEU A 79 -20.63 8.04 -7.02
C LEU A 79 -21.35 6.70 -6.96
N ASP A 80 -21.28 5.94 -8.06
CA ASP A 80 -21.75 4.57 -8.07
C ASP A 80 -20.64 3.62 -7.57
N PHE A 81 -20.53 3.43 -6.26
CA PHE A 81 -19.54 2.52 -5.66
C PHE A 81 -19.68 1.07 -6.13
N GLY A 82 -20.85 0.65 -6.62
CA GLY A 82 -21.04 -0.66 -7.23
C GLY A 82 -20.28 -0.82 -8.56
N SER A 83 -19.92 0.28 -9.21
CA SER A 83 -19.13 0.29 -10.45
C SER A 83 -17.62 0.44 -10.23
N ILE A 84 -17.20 0.88 -9.04
CA ILE A 84 -15.79 1.12 -8.73
C ILE A 84 -15.04 -0.22 -8.60
N THR A 85 -13.95 -0.35 -9.33
CA THR A 85 -13.06 -1.52 -9.31
C THR A 85 -11.76 -1.27 -8.56
N SER A 86 -11.36 -0.01 -8.37
CA SER A 86 -10.15 0.35 -7.62
C SER A 86 -10.44 1.54 -6.69
N LEU A 87 -10.18 1.33 -5.40
CA LEU A 87 -10.41 2.33 -4.35
C LEU A 87 -9.13 2.54 -3.55
N THR A 88 -8.67 3.79 -3.47
CA THR A 88 -7.57 4.20 -2.59
C THR A 88 -8.08 5.19 -1.56
N LEU A 89 -7.86 4.89 -0.28
CA LEU A 89 -8.18 5.74 0.86
C LEU A 89 -6.89 6.02 1.61
N SER A 90 -6.39 7.25 1.55
CA SER A 90 -5.08 7.60 2.09
C SER A 90 -5.15 8.84 2.98
N LYS A 91 -4.68 8.73 4.22
CA LYS A 91 -4.73 9.79 5.24
C LYS A 91 -6.13 10.38 5.41
N CYS A 92 -7.17 9.58 5.18
CA CYS A 92 -8.54 10.00 5.41
C CYS A 92 -8.85 9.94 6.91
N ILE A 93 -9.66 10.88 7.38
CA ILE A 93 -10.21 10.90 8.75
C ILE A 93 -11.60 10.28 8.70
N GLY A 94 -11.99 9.48 9.69
CA GLY A 94 -13.31 8.84 9.75
C GLY A 94 -13.47 7.66 8.78
N LEU A 95 -12.37 6.90 8.58
CA LEU A 95 -12.41 5.67 7.80
C LEU A 95 -13.37 4.62 8.40
N PRO A 96 -13.42 4.41 9.73
CA PRO A 96 -14.40 3.54 10.38
C PRO A 96 -15.85 3.80 9.95
N GLU A 97 -16.28 5.06 10.03
CA GLU A 97 -17.65 5.49 9.71
C GLU A 97 -17.93 5.30 8.21
N PHE A 98 -16.97 5.70 7.37
CA PHE A 98 -17.06 5.51 5.91
C PHE A 98 -17.21 4.04 5.52
N CYS A 99 -16.36 3.17 6.06
CA CYS A 99 -16.39 1.73 5.79
C CYS A 99 -17.70 1.11 6.29
N THR A 100 -18.18 1.51 7.47
CA THR A 100 -19.47 1.04 8.02
C THR A 100 -20.64 1.44 7.11
N GLN A 101 -20.66 2.70 6.65
CA GLN A 101 -21.73 3.21 5.80
C GLN A 101 -21.72 2.57 4.42
N LEU A 102 -20.55 2.38 3.80
CA LEU A 102 -20.42 1.60 2.57
C LEU A 102 -20.89 0.16 2.76
N SER A 103 -20.45 -0.48 3.85
CA SER A 103 -20.82 -1.87 4.13
C SER A 103 -22.33 -2.04 4.27
N THR A 104 -22.97 -1.11 4.97
CA THR A 104 -24.43 -1.11 5.15
C THR A 104 -25.17 -0.84 3.83
N THR A 105 -24.70 0.15 3.05
CA THR A 105 -25.36 0.55 1.80
C THR A 105 -25.30 -0.55 0.73
N PHE A 106 -24.19 -1.30 0.68
CA PHE A 106 -23.92 -2.30 -0.36
C PHE A 106 -24.02 -3.75 0.14
N ALA A 107 -24.61 -3.99 1.32
CA ALA A 107 -24.68 -5.31 1.93
C ALA A 107 -25.32 -6.39 1.03
N GLU A 108 -26.37 -6.04 0.29
CA GLU A 108 -27.11 -6.99 -0.56
C GLU A 108 -26.48 -7.23 -1.93
N VAL A 109 -25.78 -6.23 -2.47
CA VAL A 109 -25.25 -6.24 -3.85
C VAL A 109 -23.76 -6.58 -3.89
N GLY A 110 -23.05 -6.32 -2.80
CA GLY A 110 -21.59 -6.41 -2.72
C GLY A 110 -20.89 -5.28 -3.48
N LEU A 111 -19.57 -5.30 -3.43
CA LEU A 111 -18.71 -4.36 -4.15
C LEU A 111 -17.95 -5.08 -5.28
N ARG A 112 -17.72 -4.38 -6.40
CA ARG A 112 -16.92 -4.89 -7.53
C ARG A 112 -15.44 -4.58 -7.44
N LEU A 113 -14.97 -4.24 -6.24
CA LEU A 113 -13.57 -3.89 -5.99
C LEU A 113 -12.65 -5.06 -6.34
N ARG A 114 -11.65 -4.77 -7.18
CA ARG A 114 -10.50 -5.61 -7.47
C ARG A 114 -9.25 -5.13 -6.76
N HIS A 115 -9.14 -3.83 -6.53
CA HIS A 115 -8.00 -3.22 -5.85
C HIS A 115 -8.49 -2.34 -4.71
N LEU A 116 -7.99 -2.56 -3.50
CA LEU A 116 -8.29 -1.75 -2.34
C LEU A 116 -6.99 -1.38 -1.62
N THR A 117 -6.77 -0.08 -1.47
CA THR A 117 -5.65 0.48 -0.72
C THR A 117 -6.18 1.34 0.40
N VAL A 118 -5.79 1.04 1.64
CA VAL A 118 -6.18 1.81 2.84
C VAL A 118 -4.93 2.15 3.63
N LEU A 119 -4.64 3.44 3.72
CA LEU A 119 -3.50 4.02 4.42
C LEU A 119 -4.04 5.04 5.43
N PRO A 120 -4.44 4.62 6.65
CA PRO A 120 -5.10 5.48 7.63
C PRO A 120 -4.19 6.62 8.11
N ASP A 121 -4.79 7.74 8.50
CA ASP A 121 -4.05 8.83 9.14
C ASP A 121 -3.61 8.44 10.57
N ARG A 122 -2.51 9.03 11.05
CA ARG A 122 -1.79 8.64 12.29
C ARG A 122 -2.61 8.73 13.60
N GLY A 123 -3.87 9.16 13.55
CA GLY A 123 -4.78 9.22 14.69
C GLY A 123 -5.87 8.15 14.70
N ASP A 124 -5.97 7.31 13.67
CA ASP A 124 -7.07 6.34 13.52
C ASP A 124 -6.62 4.94 13.95
N GLU A 125 -6.63 4.70 15.27
CA GLU A 125 -6.09 3.49 15.92
C GLU A 125 -7.10 2.31 16.01
N ARG A 126 -8.31 2.41 15.43
CA ARG A 126 -9.39 1.41 15.63
C ARG A 126 -10.18 1.06 14.37
N SER A 127 -9.48 0.72 13.28
CA SER A 127 -10.13 0.49 11.98
C SER A 127 -10.47 -0.97 11.64
N SER A 128 -10.04 -1.95 12.44
CA SER A 128 -10.14 -3.38 12.05
C SER A 128 -11.57 -3.89 11.85
N GLY A 129 -12.50 -3.59 12.76
CA GLY A 129 -13.90 -4.06 12.68
C GLY A 129 -14.63 -3.53 11.43
N PRO A 130 -14.71 -2.21 11.22
CA PRO A 130 -15.32 -1.64 10.02
C PRO A 130 -14.64 -2.04 8.71
N MET A 131 -13.31 -2.21 8.72
CA MET A 131 -12.57 -2.71 7.56
C MET A 131 -12.94 -4.15 7.23
N HIS A 132 -13.07 -5.00 8.25
CA HIS A 132 -13.49 -6.38 8.11
C HIS A 132 -14.86 -6.47 7.41
N SER A 133 -15.85 -5.68 7.86
CA SER A 133 -17.17 -5.61 7.22
C SER A 133 -17.11 -5.19 5.75
N LEU A 134 -16.25 -4.22 5.40
CA LEU A 134 -16.09 -3.78 4.01
C LEU A 134 -15.48 -4.89 3.14
N LEU A 135 -14.45 -5.57 3.65
CA LEU A 135 -13.76 -6.66 2.95
C LEU A 135 -14.65 -7.89 2.76
N GLN A 136 -15.63 -8.11 3.65
CA GLN A 136 -16.67 -9.14 3.45
C GLN A 136 -17.49 -8.93 2.18
N LEU A 137 -17.64 -7.68 1.72
CA LEU A 137 -18.35 -7.36 0.48
C LEU A 137 -17.49 -7.50 -0.79
N CYS A 138 -16.17 -7.72 -0.65
CA CYS A 138 -15.21 -7.66 -1.74
C CYS A 138 -14.82 -9.05 -2.26
N GLY A 139 -15.78 -9.85 -2.74
CA GLY A 139 -15.53 -11.24 -3.15
C GLY A 139 -14.58 -11.42 -4.35
N ASN A 140 -14.31 -10.37 -5.12
CA ASN A 140 -13.43 -10.39 -6.30
C ASN A 140 -12.13 -9.60 -6.11
N LEU A 141 -11.72 -9.34 -4.87
CA LEU A 141 -10.55 -8.52 -4.59
C LEU A 141 -9.26 -9.26 -4.98
N GLN A 142 -8.48 -8.66 -5.87
CA GLN A 142 -7.21 -9.19 -6.38
C GLN A 142 -6.01 -8.57 -5.69
N SER A 143 -6.15 -7.34 -5.20
CA SER A 143 -5.08 -6.55 -4.61
C SER A 143 -5.56 -5.84 -3.36
N LEU A 144 -4.87 -6.06 -2.24
CA LEU A 144 -5.17 -5.48 -0.95
C LEU A 144 -3.91 -4.88 -0.34
N HIS A 145 -3.90 -3.56 -0.16
CA HIS A 145 -2.80 -2.84 0.49
C HIS A 145 -3.33 -2.16 1.75
N LEU A 146 -2.92 -2.64 2.91
CA LEU A 146 -3.33 -2.12 4.20
C LEU A 146 -2.11 -1.56 4.93
N SER A 147 -2.25 -0.35 5.44
CA SER A 147 -1.41 0.14 6.52
C SER A 147 -2.24 0.18 7.80
N VAL A 148 -1.74 -0.35 8.91
CA VAL A 148 -2.47 -0.37 10.19
C VAL A 148 -1.77 0.52 11.22
N ASN A 149 -2.49 1.45 11.84
CA ASN A 149 -1.94 2.24 12.94
C ASN A 149 -2.30 1.53 14.24
N GLY A 150 -1.33 0.94 14.93
CA GLY A 150 -1.62 0.20 16.15
C GLY A 150 -0.54 -0.82 16.52
N ASP A 151 -0.83 -1.54 17.59
CA ASP A 151 -0.05 -2.68 18.07
C ASP A 151 -0.33 -3.89 17.16
N VAL A 152 0.64 -4.21 16.29
CA VAL A 152 0.54 -5.27 15.27
C VAL A 152 0.90 -6.65 15.86
N ARG A 153 0.76 -6.85 17.18
CA ARG A 153 0.96 -8.14 17.90
C ARG A 153 -0.05 -9.23 17.52
N GLY A 154 -0.26 -9.45 16.23
CA GLY A 154 -1.03 -10.55 15.63
C GLY A 154 -2.55 -10.36 15.65
N ALA A 155 -3.13 -9.73 16.68
CA ALA A 155 -4.58 -9.58 16.78
C ALA A 155 -5.20 -8.82 15.61
N GLU A 156 -4.55 -7.73 15.16
CA GLU A 156 -5.00 -6.95 14.01
C GLU A 156 -4.75 -7.64 12.66
N ALA A 157 -3.90 -8.64 12.59
CA ALA A 157 -3.66 -9.39 11.35
C ALA A 157 -4.61 -10.59 11.23
N LYS A 158 -5.09 -11.13 12.35
CA LYS A 158 -5.98 -12.31 12.40
C LYS A 158 -7.27 -12.15 11.60
N PHE A 159 -7.83 -10.94 11.50
CA PHE A 159 -9.04 -10.74 10.71
C PHE A 159 -8.83 -11.08 9.22
N LEU A 160 -7.60 -10.99 8.69
CA LEU A 160 -7.32 -11.41 7.32
C LEU A 160 -7.60 -12.91 7.12
N LEU A 161 -7.38 -13.72 8.16
CA LEU A 161 -7.63 -15.16 8.13
C LEU A 161 -9.14 -15.47 8.15
N GLU A 162 -9.93 -14.57 8.74
CA GLU A 162 -11.40 -14.64 8.87
C GLU A 162 -12.15 -14.25 7.58
N LEU A 163 -11.44 -13.92 6.49
CA LEU A 163 -12.02 -13.49 5.20
C LEU A 163 -11.91 -14.60 4.12
N PRO A 164 -12.73 -15.69 4.18
CA PRO A 164 -12.63 -16.82 3.25
C PRO A 164 -12.85 -16.47 1.79
N GLN A 165 -13.65 -15.47 1.49
CA GLN A 165 -13.92 -15.00 0.14
C GLN A 165 -12.69 -14.43 -0.58
N LEU A 166 -11.65 -14.03 0.16
CA LEU A 166 -10.41 -13.49 -0.40
C LEU A 166 -9.40 -14.58 -0.78
N ARG A 167 -9.59 -15.81 -0.26
CA ARG A 167 -8.63 -16.93 -0.40
C ARG A 167 -8.16 -17.16 -1.84
N ASP A 168 -9.14 -17.24 -2.75
CA ASP A 168 -8.93 -17.68 -4.13
C ASP A 168 -8.91 -16.52 -5.12
N SER A 169 -9.10 -15.28 -4.65
CA SER A 169 -9.11 -14.07 -5.49
C SER A 169 -7.85 -13.23 -5.31
N LEU A 170 -7.26 -13.22 -4.11
CA LEU A 170 -6.16 -12.33 -3.77
C LEU A 170 -4.82 -12.78 -4.39
N CYS A 171 -4.25 -11.90 -5.22
CA CYS A 171 -2.97 -12.10 -5.92
C CYS A 171 -1.87 -11.17 -5.41
N SER A 172 -2.25 -10.03 -4.82
CA SER A 172 -1.35 -9.05 -4.20
C SER A 172 -1.85 -8.71 -2.81
N LEU A 173 -0.96 -8.83 -1.82
CA LEU A 173 -1.23 -8.42 -0.45
C LEU A 173 -0.05 -7.60 0.08
N SER A 174 -0.33 -6.41 0.58
CA SER A 174 0.60 -5.68 1.43
C SER A 174 -0.05 -5.37 2.76
N TYR A 175 0.63 -5.71 3.84
CA TYR A 175 0.18 -5.42 5.18
C TYR A 175 1.33 -4.76 5.95
N HIS A 176 1.26 -3.45 6.03
CA HIS A 176 2.30 -2.64 6.64
C HIS A 176 1.82 -2.04 7.97
N GLN A 177 2.72 -1.86 8.92
CA GLN A 177 2.44 -1.04 10.09
C GLN A 177 2.61 0.43 9.73
N GLY A 178 1.56 1.20 9.97
CA GLY A 178 1.52 2.65 9.90
C GLY A 178 2.30 3.30 11.04
N GLY A 179 2.88 4.47 10.76
CA GLY A 179 3.82 5.11 11.68
C GLY A 179 3.03 5.82 12.76
N GLY A 180 2.87 5.18 13.92
CA GLY A 180 2.21 5.78 15.07
C GLY A 180 2.87 7.09 15.50
N ARG A 181 2.18 7.85 16.36
CA ARG A 181 2.71 9.12 16.91
C ARG A 181 4.05 8.94 17.63
N HIS A 182 4.32 7.75 18.15
CA HIS A 182 5.52 7.42 18.93
C HIS A 182 6.65 6.79 18.10
N GLY A 183 6.51 6.72 16.77
CA GLY A 183 7.39 5.88 15.94
C GLY A 183 6.91 4.43 15.95
N VAL A 184 7.50 3.61 15.09
CA VAL A 184 7.28 2.16 15.09
C VAL A 184 8.44 1.55 15.89
N ASP A 185 8.13 0.77 16.92
CA ASP A 185 9.14 -0.04 17.61
C ASP A 185 9.56 -1.19 16.68
N ASP A 186 10.85 -1.51 16.65
CA ASP A 186 11.38 -2.65 15.88
C ASP A 186 10.74 -3.98 16.31
N ASN A 187 10.16 -4.01 17.51
CA ASN A 187 9.42 -5.15 18.06
C ASN A 187 7.97 -5.27 17.55
N ASP A 188 7.40 -4.24 16.93
CA ASP A 188 6.00 -4.24 16.49
C ASP A 188 5.81 -4.82 15.08
N VAL A 189 6.62 -5.80 14.70
CA VAL A 189 6.54 -6.44 13.38
C VAL A 189 5.64 -7.68 13.43
N LEU A 190 5.08 -8.05 12.28
CA LEU A 190 4.35 -9.32 12.17
C LEU A 190 5.28 -10.48 12.53
N GLY A 191 4.90 -11.25 13.54
CA GLY A 191 5.59 -12.48 13.89
C GLY A 191 5.62 -13.46 12.71
N HIS A 192 6.70 -14.25 12.61
CA HIS A 192 6.90 -15.20 11.51
C HIS A 192 5.72 -16.18 11.37
N GLU A 193 5.19 -16.69 12.48
CA GLU A 193 4.04 -17.60 12.49
C GLU A 193 2.81 -16.99 11.79
N MET A 194 2.49 -15.72 12.11
CA MET A 194 1.37 -15.00 11.47
C MET A 194 1.61 -14.80 9.98
N VAL A 195 2.85 -14.48 9.57
CA VAL A 195 3.20 -14.39 8.15
C VAL A 195 2.97 -15.73 7.45
N MET A 196 3.37 -16.85 8.06
CA MET A 196 3.10 -18.17 7.49
C MET A 196 1.61 -18.47 7.38
N GLU A 197 0.82 -18.16 8.41
CA GLU A 197 -0.63 -18.35 8.39
C GLU A 197 -1.30 -17.56 7.25
N ILE A 198 -0.91 -16.28 7.07
CA ILE A 198 -1.39 -15.43 5.98
C ILE A 198 -1.00 -16.01 4.61
N LEU A 199 0.26 -16.41 4.43
CA LEU A 199 0.73 -16.94 3.14
C LEU A 199 0.09 -18.28 2.80
N ALA A 200 -0.12 -19.15 3.79
CA ALA A 200 -0.86 -20.41 3.62
C ALA A 200 -2.35 -20.14 3.30
N ARG A 201 -2.91 -19.05 3.83
CA ARG A 201 -4.29 -18.64 3.59
C ARG A 201 -4.53 -18.20 2.15
N PHE A 202 -3.57 -17.54 1.51
CA PHE A 202 -3.72 -16.95 0.18
C PHE A 202 -2.76 -17.61 -0.83
N PRO A 203 -3.09 -18.82 -1.34
CA PRO A 203 -2.19 -19.60 -2.17
C PRO A 203 -1.88 -18.99 -3.54
N ARG A 204 -2.68 -18.01 -3.99
CA ARG A 204 -2.51 -17.33 -5.28
C ARG A 204 -1.64 -16.08 -5.21
N LEU A 205 -1.08 -15.77 -4.05
CA LEU A 205 -0.24 -14.58 -3.91
C LEU A 205 0.99 -14.66 -4.82
N THR A 206 1.08 -13.67 -5.70
CA THR A 206 2.24 -13.39 -6.56
C THR A 206 3.01 -12.17 -6.07
N GLN A 207 2.41 -11.32 -5.24
CA GLN A 207 3.03 -10.17 -4.62
C GLN A 207 2.70 -10.15 -3.13
N PHE A 208 3.72 -10.01 -2.29
CA PHE A 208 3.55 -9.95 -0.85
C PHE A 208 4.41 -8.85 -0.24
N GLY A 209 3.82 -8.02 0.62
CA GLY A 209 4.50 -6.94 1.32
C GLY A 209 4.22 -6.95 2.81
N TYR A 210 5.26 -6.80 3.63
CA TYR A 210 5.10 -6.67 5.09
C TYR A 210 6.30 -5.99 5.77
N ASN A 211 6.15 -5.61 7.04
CA ASN A 211 7.23 -5.05 7.84
C ASN A 211 8.14 -6.12 8.44
N ILE A 212 9.45 -5.89 8.40
CA ILE A 212 10.47 -6.69 9.07
C ILE A 212 11.26 -5.86 10.08
N ALA A 213 11.79 -6.53 11.10
CA ALA A 213 12.68 -5.89 12.06
C ALA A 213 14.00 -5.52 11.36
N ARG A 214 14.51 -4.31 11.64
CA ARG A 214 15.72 -3.79 10.99
C ARG A 214 16.95 -4.68 11.19
N GLN A 215 17.09 -5.27 12.38
CA GLN A 215 18.19 -6.18 12.70
C GLN A 215 18.35 -7.33 11.69
N ASN A 216 17.24 -7.78 11.08
CA ASN A 216 17.26 -8.85 10.08
C ASN A 216 17.86 -8.40 8.72
N LEU A 217 17.99 -7.09 8.48
CA LEU A 217 18.60 -6.52 7.27
C LEU A 217 20.08 -6.21 7.45
N ASP A 218 20.43 -5.61 8.59
CA ASP A 218 21.80 -5.18 8.86
C ASP A 218 22.73 -6.40 8.98
N GLU A 219 22.25 -7.46 9.65
CA GLU A 219 22.94 -8.74 9.80
C GLU A 219 21.96 -9.89 9.47
N PRO A 220 21.84 -10.30 8.19
CA PRO A 220 20.91 -11.36 7.82
C PRO A 220 21.27 -12.68 8.51
N ASP A 221 20.49 -13.02 9.53
CA ASP A 221 20.57 -14.33 10.17
C ASP A 221 20.18 -15.43 9.15
N PRO A 222 21.06 -16.42 8.89
CA PRO A 222 20.74 -17.54 8.03
C PRO A 222 19.47 -18.29 8.44
N SER A 223 19.16 -18.32 9.74
CA SER A 223 17.94 -18.97 10.24
C SER A 223 16.69 -18.20 9.82
N PHE A 224 16.71 -16.87 9.92
CA PHE A 224 15.65 -16.00 9.42
C PHE A 224 15.46 -16.12 7.91
N LEU A 225 16.56 -16.05 7.12
CA LEU A 225 16.48 -16.21 5.67
C LEU A 225 15.91 -17.57 5.28
N HIS A 226 16.32 -18.63 5.96
CA HIS A 226 15.80 -19.97 5.72
C HIS A 226 14.30 -20.05 6.04
N GLN A 227 13.89 -19.60 7.22
CA GLN A 227 12.49 -19.57 7.64
C GLN A 227 11.62 -18.78 6.66
N LEU A 228 12.05 -17.56 6.31
CA LEU A 228 11.38 -16.74 5.30
C LEU A 228 11.29 -17.49 3.97
N SER A 229 12.39 -18.06 3.47
CA SER A 229 12.41 -18.78 2.20
C SER A 229 11.44 -19.97 2.15
N GLN A 230 11.20 -20.65 3.29
CA GLN A 230 10.27 -21.77 3.35
C GLN A 230 8.82 -21.31 3.32
N SER A 231 8.51 -20.19 3.97
CA SER A 231 7.14 -19.69 4.12
C SER A 231 6.57 -19.02 2.86
N LEU A 232 7.41 -18.50 1.97
CA LEU A 232 6.93 -17.82 0.75
C LEU A 232 6.12 -18.76 -0.16
N PRO A 233 5.07 -18.30 -0.86
CA PRO A 233 4.41 -19.09 -1.90
C PRO A 233 5.36 -19.41 -3.06
N SER A 234 5.21 -20.59 -3.68
CA SER A 234 6.04 -20.99 -4.83
C SER A 234 5.88 -20.06 -6.04
N ASP A 235 4.71 -19.45 -6.17
CA ASP A 235 4.35 -18.55 -7.28
C ASP A 235 4.61 -17.07 -6.95
N LEU A 236 5.18 -16.78 -5.78
CA LEU A 236 5.53 -15.43 -5.40
C LEU A 236 6.57 -14.86 -6.36
N ARG A 237 6.23 -13.76 -7.04
CA ARG A 237 7.07 -13.01 -7.97
C ARG A 237 7.79 -11.86 -7.30
N ILE A 238 7.11 -11.17 -6.38
CA ILE A 238 7.64 -10.01 -5.66
C ILE A 238 7.47 -10.14 -4.16
N LEU A 239 8.54 -9.82 -3.46
CA LEU A 239 8.54 -9.59 -2.03
C LEU A 239 8.88 -8.12 -1.75
N HIS A 240 8.05 -7.45 -0.98
CA HIS A 240 8.26 -6.07 -0.52
C HIS A 240 8.45 -6.06 1.00
N LEU A 241 9.68 -5.80 1.46
CA LEU A 241 9.99 -5.75 2.88
C LEU A 241 10.18 -4.29 3.28
N SER A 242 9.38 -3.83 4.23
CA SER A 242 9.52 -2.51 4.82
C SER A 242 10.16 -2.60 6.21
N TYR A 243 11.00 -1.64 6.57
CA TYR A 243 11.64 -1.59 7.89
C TYR A 243 11.68 -0.18 8.44
N THR A 244 11.76 -0.07 9.74
CA THR A 244 11.82 1.19 10.48
C THR A 244 13.17 1.90 10.30
N THR A 245 13.13 3.20 10.06
CA THR A 245 14.36 4.02 10.06
C THR A 245 14.66 4.54 11.46
N VAL A 246 15.89 4.36 11.92
CA VAL A 246 16.43 5.14 13.05
C VAL A 246 16.94 6.49 12.52
N ARG A 247 16.86 7.55 13.33
CA ARG A 247 17.35 8.91 13.01
C ARG A 247 18.72 8.86 12.33
N TYR A 248 18.85 9.49 11.17
CA TYR A 248 20.09 9.46 10.37
C TYR A 248 20.99 10.65 10.66
N GLU A 249 22.24 10.38 10.98
CA GLU A 249 23.31 11.38 11.06
C GLU A 249 24.19 11.28 9.79
N GLY A 250 23.72 11.87 8.67
CA GLY A 250 24.59 12.25 7.55
C GLY A 250 24.73 11.31 6.32
N PRO A 251 25.39 11.79 5.25
CA PRO A 251 25.42 11.16 3.92
C PRO A 251 26.28 9.89 3.78
N GLN A 252 27.26 9.67 4.67
CA GLN A 252 28.12 8.47 4.63
C GLN A 252 27.32 7.17 4.90
N HIS A 253 26.20 7.26 5.60
CA HIS A 253 25.33 6.12 5.90
C HIS A 253 24.46 5.65 4.72
N ALA A 254 24.21 6.49 3.70
CA ALA A 254 23.39 6.08 2.55
C ALA A 254 24.08 5.00 1.70
N SER A 255 25.40 5.12 1.50
CA SER A 255 26.22 4.11 0.83
C SER A 255 26.29 2.82 1.62
N TYR A 256 26.35 2.90 2.96
CA TYR A 256 26.33 1.75 3.86
C TYR A 256 25.02 0.96 3.73
N ILE A 257 23.87 1.63 3.80
CA ILE A 257 22.54 0.99 3.68
C ILE A 257 22.38 0.30 2.33
N THR A 258 22.86 0.94 1.25
CA THR A 258 22.80 0.34 -0.09
C THR A 258 23.57 -0.98 -0.17
N LEU A 259 24.75 -1.05 0.47
CA LEU A 259 25.57 -2.27 0.50
C LEU A 259 24.92 -3.38 1.34
N HIS A 260 24.39 -3.06 2.53
CA HIS A 260 23.71 -4.05 3.39
C HIS A 260 22.45 -4.60 2.71
N ASN A 261 21.63 -3.72 2.12
CA ASN A 261 20.45 -4.11 1.35
C ASN A 261 20.81 -5.01 0.16
N LEU A 262 21.93 -4.75 -0.53
CA LEU A 262 22.41 -5.58 -1.64
C LEU A 262 22.86 -6.97 -1.16
N LYS A 263 23.60 -7.04 -0.04
CA LYS A 263 24.03 -8.32 0.56
C LYS A 263 22.83 -9.14 1.00
N PHE A 264 21.88 -8.53 1.72
CA PHE A 264 20.63 -9.16 2.12
C PHE A 264 19.86 -9.70 0.91
N ALA A 265 19.67 -8.86 -0.12
CA ALA A 265 18.94 -9.23 -1.33
C ALA A 265 19.58 -10.44 -2.04
N THR A 266 20.91 -10.45 -2.13
CA THR A 266 21.66 -11.56 -2.74
C THR A 266 21.47 -12.85 -1.94
N ALA A 267 21.69 -12.80 -0.61
CA ALA A 267 21.55 -13.96 0.26
C ALA A 267 20.12 -14.53 0.25
N LEU A 268 19.10 -13.65 0.21
CA LEU A 268 17.71 -14.09 0.09
C LEU A 268 17.44 -14.78 -1.24
N PHE A 269 17.90 -14.21 -2.37
CA PHE A 269 17.70 -14.84 -3.68
C PHE A 269 18.44 -16.19 -3.80
N GLU A 270 19.63 -16.31 -3.21
CA GLU A 270 20.35 -17.58 -3.11
C GLU A 270 19.55 -18.63 -2.33
N CYS A 271 19.06 -18.26 -1.14
CA CYS A 271 18.26 -19.14 -0.29
C CYS A 271 16.97 -19.61 -0.98
N CYS A 272 16.29 -18.68 -1.66
CA CYS A 272 15.03 -18.92 -2.35
C CYS A 272 15.17 -19.59 -3.71
N HIS A 273 16.36 -19.69 -4.30
CA HIS A 273 16.49 -20.04 -5.73
C HIS A 273 15.84 -21.35 -6.12
N LYS A 274 16.03 -22.38 -5.30
CA LYS A 274 15.55 -23.74 -5.57
C LYS A 274 14.07 -23.89 -5.19
N THR A 275 13.65 -23.28 -4.09
CA THR A 275 12.32 -23.47 -3.50
C THR A 275 11.29 -22.49 -4.02
N LYS A 276 11.71 -21.28 -4.43
CA LYS A 276 10.88 -20.19 -4.94
C LYS A 276 11.47 -19.68 -6.27
N PRO A 277 11.44 -20.50 -7.34
CA PRO A 277 12.05 -20.14 -8.62
C PRO A 277 11.42 -18.89 -9.24
N ASN A 278 10.14 -18.63 -8.95
CA ASN A 278 9.38 -17.51 -9.49
C ASN A 278 9.67 -16.16 -8.80
N LEU A 279 10.37 -16.15 -7.67
CA LEU A 279 10.74 -14.91 -6.99
C LEU A 279 11.77 -14.16 -7.85
N LYS A 280 11.33 -13.06 -8.47
CA LYS A 280 12.10 -12.27 -9.43
C LYS A 280 12.58 -10.95 -8.86
N TYR A 281 11.77 -10.33 -8.00
CA TYR A 281 12.07 -9.00 -7.49
C TYR A 281 11.96 -8.93 -5.97
N LEU A 282 12.85 -8.13 -5.39
CA LEU A 282 12.84 -7.76 -3.99
C LEU A 282 12.80 -6.24 -3.91
N VAL A 283 11.88 -5.71 -3.13
CA VAL A 283 11.77 -4.29 -2.82
C VAL A 283 12.06 -4.13 -1.34
N LEU A 284 13.04 -3.29 -1.01
CA LEU A 284 13.35 -2.90 0.36
C LEU A 284 12.99 -1.44 0.54
N GLY A 285 11.98 -1.17 1.37
CA GLY A 285 11.46 0.16 1.65
C GLY A 285 11.67 0.53 3.12
N THR A 286 11.74 1.83 3.40
CA THR A 286 11.73 2.30 4.77
C THR A 286 10.39 2.86 5.17
N HIS A 287 9.98 2.59 6.39
CA HIS A 287 8.80 3.20 6.99
C HIS A 287 9.17 4.39 7.89
N GLY A 288 8.59 5.55 7.58
CA GLY A 288 8.89 6.81 8.25
C GLY A 288 9.97 7.64 7.56
N GLY A 289 9.74 8.95 7.46
CA GLY A 289 10.81 9.88 7.08
C GLY A 289 11.73 10.09 8.27
N GLY A 290 13.02 9.79 8.11
CA GLY A 290 14.04 10.14 9.09
C GLY A 290 14.07 11.66 9.27
N LEU A 291 14.13 12.14 10.51
CA LEU A 291 14.36 13.55 10.78
C LEU A 291 15.88 13.79 10.75
N VAL A 292 16.36 14.56 9.78
CA VAL A 292 17.73 15.07 9.77
C VAL A 292 17.71 16.47 10.34
N SER A 293 18.34 16.63 11.50
CA SER A 293 18.52 17.94 12.13
C SER A 293 19.80 18.58 11.59
N GLY A 294 19.66 19.58 10.73
CA GLY A 294 20.77 20.39 10.24
C GLY A 294 20.50 21.87 10.47
N HIS A 295 21.43 22.58 11.15
CA HIS A 295 21.42 24.05 11.26
C HIS A 295 20.08 24.65 11.74
N GLY A 296 19.46 24.06 12.78
CA GLY A 296 18.20 24.56 13.35
C GLY A 296 16.95 24.27 12.52
N ARG A 297 17.03 23.49 11.43
CA ARG A 297 15.89 22.96 10.69
C ARG A 297 15.90 21.43 10.71
N THR A 298 14.75 20.86 11.05
CA THR A 298 14.53 19.42 10.97
C THR A 298 13.90 19.09 9.62
N GLU A 299 14.70 18.60 8.68
CA GLU A 299 14.18 18.15 7.39
C GLU A 299 13.84 16.65 7.46
N ARG A 300 12.66 16.28 6.95
CA ARG A 300 12.33 14.87 6.77
C ARG A 300 13.06 14.33 5.54
N VAL A 301 14.07 13.51 5.76
CA VAL A 301 14.73 12.74 4.72
C VAL A 301 14.04 11.38 4.64
N TYR A 302 13.27 11.20 3.59
CA TYR A 302 12.71 9.90 3.23
C TYR A 302 13.79 9.10 2.51
N GLN A 303 14.06 7.89 2.96
CA GLN A 303 14.95 7.01 2.21
C GLN A 303 14.23 6.49 0.96
N ARG A 304 15.01 6.30 -0.11
CA ARG A 304 14.49 5.75 -1.35
C ARG A 304 14.26 4.25 -1.16
N GLN A 305 13.19 3.73 -1.75
CA GLN A 305 13.04 2.28 -1.93
C GLN A 305 14.22 1.75 -2.76
N HIS A 306 14.72 0.59 -2.38
CA HIS A 306 15.74 -0.14 -3.11
C HIS A 306 15.09 -1.33 -3.80
N CYS A 307 15.09 -1.33 -5.14
CA CYS A 307 14.58 -2.43 -5.93
C CYS A 307 15.74 -3.29 -6.45
N TYR A 308 15.55 -4.61 -6.39
CA TYR A 308 16.50 -5.58 -6.87
C TYR A 308 15.81 -6.58 -7.79
N VAL A 309 16.45 -6.94 -8.89
CA VAL A 309 16.07 -8.07 -9.74
C VAL A 309 17.04 -9.22 -9.52
N LYS A 310 16.51 -10.44 -9.48
CA LYS A 310 17.30 -11.67 -9.40
C LYS A 310 18.07 -11.87 -10.71
N GLY A 311 19.39 -11.90 -10.61
CA GLY A 311 20.31 -12.13 -11.72
C GLY A 311 21.19 -13.34 -11.51
N PHE A 312 21.98 -13.65 -12.54
CA PHE A 312 23.00 -14.70 -12.52
C PHE A 312 24.33 -14.11 -12.98
N GLN A 313 25.39 -14.34 -12.20
CA GLN A 313 26.76 -13.97 -12.55
C GLN A 313 27.57 -15.25 -12.75
N GLY A 314 28.01 -15.50 -13.98
CA GLY A 314 28.83 -16.67 -14.30
C GLY A 314 29.88 -16.33 -15.34
N THR A 315 31.04 -16.95 -15.23
CA THR A 315 31.99 -17.07 -16.33
C THR A 315 31.57 -18.22 -17.25
N THR A 316 31.88 -18.11 -18.54
CA THR A 316 31.51 -19.10 -19.55
C THR A 316 31.92 -20.51 -19.10
N GLY A 317 30.95 -21.41 -18.89
CA GLY A 317 31.20 -22.82 -18.54
C GLY A 317 31.10 -23.18 -17.05
N GLN A 318 30.74 -22.26 -16.14
CA GLN A 318 30.42 -22.61 -14.75
C GLN A 318 28.95 -22.29 -14.40
N PRO A 319 28.35 -23.01 -13.43
CA PRO A 319 27.05 -22.63 -12.87
C PRO A 319 27.13 -21.19 -12.36
N GLY A 320 26.30 -20.29 -12.89
CA GLY A 320 26.30 -18.90 -12.45
C GLY A 320 25.90 -18.80 -10.98
N SER A 321 26.59 -17.94 -10.22
CA SER A 321 26.16 -17.54 -8.89
C SER A 321 24.95 -16.62 -9.00
N ILE A 322 24.10 -16.62 -7.98
CA ILE A 322 22.89 -15.79 -7.96
C ILE A 322 23.26 -14.47 -7.32
N VAL A 323 22.83 -13.39 -7.94
CA VAL A 323 23.14 -12.03 -7.47
C VAL A 323 21.90 -11.17 -7.52
N ALA A 324 21.77 -10.26 -6.56
CA ALA A 324 20.81 -9.18 -6.65
C ALA A 324 21.38 -8.07 -7.55
N ILE A 325 20.63 -7.66 -8.57
CA ILE A 325 21.01 -6.54 -9.44
C ILE A 325 20.15 -5.34 -9.05
N PRO A 326 20.74 -4.23 -8.58
CA PRO A 326 19.98 -3.04 -8.22
C PRO A 326 19.38 -2.40 -9.48
N ILE A 327 18.09 -2.06 -9.40
CA ILE A 327 17.35 -1.36 -10.47
C ILE A 327 16.58 -0.20 -9.88
N SER A 328 16.23 0.78 -10.71
CA SER A 328 15.30 1.84 -10.29
C SER A 328 13.86 1.32 -10.27
N ASN A 329 13.00 1.96 -9.46
CA ASN A 329 11.56 1.69 -9.49
C ASN A 329 10.96 1.90 -10.89
N SER A 330 11.45 2.89 -11.65
CA SER A 330 11.01 3.13 -13.03
C SER A 330 11.41 2.01 -13.98
N GLN A 331 12.59 1.41 -13.81
CA GLN A 331 13.02 0.23 -14.55
C GLN A 331 12.14 -0.97 -14.19
N LEU A 332 11.85 -1.19 -12.91
CA LEU A 332 10.94 -2.25 -12.48
C LEU A 332 9.55 -2.08 -13.12
N ALA A 333 8.98 -0.86 -13.06
CA ALA A 333 7.70 -0.55 -13.69
C ALA A 333 7.69 -0.73 -15.21
N GLY A 334 8.83 -0.50 -15.89
CA GLY A 334 8.96 -0.76 -17.32
C GLY A 334 9.14 -2.24 -17.67
N MET A 335 9.82 -3.01 -16.81
CA MET A 335 10.08 -4.44 -17.02
C MET A 335 8.87 -5.32 -16.65
N ASP A 336 8.17 -4.97 -15.58
CA ASP A 336 7.06 -5.73 -15.02
C ASP A 336 6.02 -4.80 -14.37
N PRO A 337 5.13 -4.17 -15.17
CA PRO A 337 4.17 -3.18 -14.68
C PRO A 337 3.20 -3.73 -13.63
N GLU A 338 2.77 -4.99 -13.77
CA GLU A 338 1.90 -5.67 -12.80
C GLU A 338 2.60 -5.79 -11.45
N ALA A 339 3.88 -6.11 -11.48
CA ALA A 339 4.66 -6.33 -10.28
C ALA A 339 5.06 -4.99 -9.61
N ALA A 340 5.15 -3.90 -10.38
CA ALA A 340 5.29 -2.56 -9.81
C ALA A 340 4.00 -2.03 -9.13
N GLU A 341 2.86 -2.73 -9.19
CA GLU A 341 1.62 -2.30 -8.53
C GLU A 341 1.83 -2.05 -7.03
N ILE A 342 2.52 -2.96 -6.34
CA ILE A 342 2.82 -2.84 -4.91
C ILE A 342 3.63 -1.57 -4.57
N LEU A 343 4.43 -1.07 -5.52
CA LEU A 343 5.22 0.15 -5.34
C LEU A 343 4.39 1.43 -5.42
N ASN A 344 3.26 1.41 -6.12
CA ASN A 344 2.37 2.57 -6.25
C ASN A 344 1.68 2.92 -4.93
N PHE A 345 1.66 1.98 -3.99
CA PHE A 345 0.93 2.07 -2.74
C PHE A 345 1.84 2.07 -1.50
N ASP A 346 3.17 2.07 -1.68
CA ASP A 346 4.08 2.25 -0.55
C ASP A 346 3.86 3.65 0.07
N PRO A 347 3.43 3.73 1.35
CA PRO A 347 3.16 5.00 2.02
C PRO A 347 4.39 5.91 2.16
N ASN A 348 5.60 5.39 1.95
CA ASN A 348 6.88 6.12 2.07
C ASN A 348 7.67 6.16 0.76
N GLY A 349 7.16 5.54 -0.32
CA GLY A 349 7.79 5.57 -1.63
C GLY A 349 8.00 7.02 -2.08
N TYR A 350 9.23 7.52 -1.98
CA TYR A 350 9.56 8.88 -2.36
C TYR A 350 9.56 9.01 -3.89
N TRP A 351 8.39 9.20 -4.45
CA TRP A 351 8.24 9.81 -5.76
C TRP A 351 7.87 11.27 -5.53
N ARG A 352 8.76 12.21 -5.89
CA ARG A 352 8.47 13.65 -5.85
C ARG A 352 7.12 13.90 -6.55
N GLY A 353 6.10 14.29 -5.77
CA GLY A 353 4.77 14.67 -6.27
C GLY A 353 3.71 13.56 -6.40
N ARG A 354 3.96 12.31 -5.98
CA ARG A 354 2.95 11.24 -6.03
C ARG A 354 2.37 10.94 -4.64
N SER A 355 1.06 11.13 -4.49
CA SER A 355 0.28 10.55 -3.38
C SER A 355 -0.22 9.17 -3.81
N PRO A 356 -0.38 8.20 -2.89
CA PRO A 356 -0.95 6.88 -3.22
C PRO A 356 -2.26 7.03 -4.02
N GLY A 357 -2.37 6.30 -5.13
CA GLY A 357 -3.55 6.34 -6.00
C GLY A 357 -3.69 7.57 -6.90
N ARG A 358 -2.65 8.41 -7.05
CA ARG A 358 -2.61 9.44 -8.10
C ARG A 358 -2.33 8.83 -9.47
N PHE A 359 -2.97 9.39 -10.50
CA PHE A 359 -2.83 8.94 -11.87
C PHE A 359 -1.66 9.67 -12.53
N HIS A 360 -0.68 8.92 -13.00
CA HIS A 360 0.50 9.47 -13.65
C HIS A 360 0.63 8.85 -15.03
N ASP A 361 -0.33 9.22 -15.88
CA ASP A 361 -0.32 8.94 -17.32
C ASP A 361 0.37 10.08 -18.08
#